data_AF-A0A355SDQ5-F1
#
_entry.id   AF-A0A355SDQ5-F1
#
_cell.length_a   1.000
_cell.length_b   1.000
_cell.length_c   1.000
_cell.angle_alpha   90.00
_cell.angle_beta   90.00
_cell.angle_gamma   90.00
#
_symmetry.space_group_name_H-M   'P 1'
#
loop_
_entity.id
_entity.type
_entity.pdbx_description
1 polymer ?
#
loop_
_entity_poly.entity_id
_entity_poly.type
_entity_poly.pdbx_seq_one_letter_code
_entity_poly.pdbx_strand_id
1 'polypeptide(L)' 'METALKVELLQYTPEPEKLVSAAAKLCYSSSGIDTIMGNLSPDNVEKFIEMLMNLGH' A
#
# COMPACT_ATOMS: atom_id res chain seq x y z
N MET A 1 25.33 6.18 -33.09
CA MET A 1 24.41 5.20 -32.49
C MET A 1 23.62 5.95 -31.46
N GLU A 2 22.33 6.22 -31.69
CA GLU A 2 21.48 6.88 -30.70
C GLU A 2 21.02 5.85 -29.67
N THR A 3 21.12 6.20 -28.40
CA THR A 3 20.63 5.40 -27.28
C THR A 3 19.23 5.87 -26.92
N ALA A 4 18.25 4.98 -26.94
CA ALA A 4 16.89 5.23 -26.46
C ALA A 4 16.71 4.63 -25.06
N LEU A 5 15.95 5.32 -24.21
CA LEU A 5 15.63 4.83 -22.88
C LEU A 5 14.69 3.62 -22.99
N LYS A 6 15.09 2.48 -22.44
CA LYS A 6 14.25 1.29 -22.29
C LYS A 6 13.94 1.09 -20.81
N VAL A 7 12.67 1.12 -20.45
CA VAL A 7 12.20 0.92 -19.07
C VAL A 7 11.29 -0.30 -19.03
N GLU A 8 11.51 -1.18 -18.05
CA GLU A 8 10.75 -2.41 -17.86
C GLU A 8 10.60 -2.67 -16.36
N LEU A 9 9.38 -2.94 -15.90
CA LEU A 9 9.11 -3.30 -14.51
C LEU A 9 9.51 -4.76 -14.29
N LEU A 10 10.58 -4.99 -13.54
CA LEU A 10 11.11 -6.33 -13.31
C LEU A 10 10.38 -7.09 -12.19
N GLN A 11 9.87 -6.37 -11.17
CA GLN A 11 9.23 -6.98 -10.00
C GLN A 11 8.30 -5.98 -9.30
N TYR A 12 7.22 -6.49 -8.69
CA TYR A 12 6.35 -5.74 -7.79
C TYR A 12 5.76 -6.65 -6.71
N THR A 13 5.22 -6.04 -5.66
CA THR A 13 4.42 -6.74 -4.65
C THR A 13 2.96 -6.75 -5.11
N PRO A 14 2.27 -7.91 -5.14
CA PRO A 14 0.84 -7.96 -5.41
C PRO A 14 0.05 -7.13 -4.37
N GLU A 15 -0.93 -6.35 -4.83
CA GLU A 15 -1.77 -5.49 -3.98
C GLU A 15 -0.97 -4.60 -2.99
N PRO A 16 -0.01 -3.78 -3.47
CA PRO A 16 0.96 -3.11 -2.60
C PRO A 16 0.32 -2.14 -1.61
N GLU A 17 -0.70 -1.39 -2.05
CA GLU A 17 -1.43 -0.43 -1.22
C GLU A 17 -2.19 -1.09 -0.07
N LYS A 18 -2.79 -2.26 -0.33
CA LYS A 18 -3.47 -3.06 0.68
C LYS A 18 -2.49 -3.57 1.72
N LEU A 19 -1.32 -4.05 1.28
CA LEU A 19 -0.27 -4.53 2.18
C LEU A 19 0.27 -3.39 3.07
N VAL A 20 0.58 -2.23 2.48
CA VAL A 20 1.03 -1.05 3.22
C VAL A 20 -0.05 -0.59 4.22
N SER A 21 -1.31 -0.53 3.78
CA SER A 21 -2.44 -0.16 4.65
C SER A 21 -2.60 -1.11 5.83
N ALA A 22 -2.47 -2.41 5.60
CA ALA A 22 -2.55 -3.41 6.67
C ALA A 22 -1.41 -3.24 7.68
N ALA A 23 -0.17 -3.07 7.20
CA ALA A 23 1.00 -2.87 8.03
C ALA A 23 0.90 -1.59 8.87
N ALA A 24 0.50 -0.47 8.27
CA ALA A 24 0.32 0.78 8.99
C ALA A 24 -0.83 0.69 10.01
N LYS A 25 -1.96 0.05 9.67
CA LYS A 25 -3.06 -0.16 10.63
C LYS A 25 -2.64 -1.03 11.81
N LEU A 26 -1.79 -2.03 11.62
CA LEU A 26 -1.28 -2.86 12.72
C LEU A 26 -0.53 -2.05 13.79
N CYS A 27 0.15 -0.96 13.42
CA CYS A 27 0.86 -0.12 14.38
C CYS A 27 -0.06 0.64 15.34
N TYR A 28 -1.31 0.91 14.93
CA TYR A 28 -2.25 1.78 15.65
C TYR A 28 -3.55 1.10 16.05
N SER A 29 -3.83 -0.09 15.54
CA SER A 29 -5.05 -0.84 15.83
C SER A 29 -4.85 -1.80 17.00
N SER A 30 -5.85 -1.91 17.86
CA SER A 30 -5.95 -2.99 18.85
C SER A 30 -6.40 -4.32 18.23
N SER A 31 -6.76 -4.35 16.95
CA SER A 31 -7.22 -5.53 16.22
C SER A 31 -6.06 -6.31 15.60
N GLY A 32 -6.21 -7.64 15.50
CA GLY A 32 -5.23 -8.50 14.85
C GLY A 32 -5.25 -8.40 13.31
N ILE A 33 -4.22 -8.95 12.66
CA ILE A 33 -4.04 -8.86 11.21
C ILE A 33 -5.21 -9.43 10.40
N ASP A 34 -5.83 -10.52 10.85
CA ASP A 34 -6.95 -11.13 10.13
C ASP A 34 -8.16 -10.19 10.06
N THR A 35 -8.47 -9.52 11.18
CA THR A 35 -9.54 -8.52 11.25
C THR A 35 -9.22 -7.29 10.41
N ILE A 36 -7.97 -6.84 10.41
CA ILE A 36 -7.55 -5.71 9.58
C ILE A 36 -7.73 -6.06 8.11
N MET A 37 -7.18 -7.19 7.66
CA MET A 37 -7.22 -7.64 6.27
C MET A 37 -8.66 -7.85 5.77
N GLY A 38 -9.54 -8.40 6.61
CA GLY A 38 -10.95 -8.62 6.25
C GLY A 38 -11.76 -7.32 6.08
N ASN A 39 -11.27 -6.21 6.62
CA ASN A 39 -11.94 -4.91 6.56
C ASN A 39 -11.34 -3.94 5.53
N LEU A 40 -10.31 -4.35 4.77
CA LEU A 40 -9.73 -3.52 3.72
C LEU A 40 -10.55 -3.63 2.43
N SER A 41 -11.15 -2.51 2.03
CA SER A 41 -11.81 -2.34 0.73
C SER A 41 -10.99 -1.40 -0.15
N PRO A 42 -11.10 -1.45 -1.48
CA PRO A 42 -10.37 -0.55 -2.38
C PRO A 42 -10.51 0.93 -1.97
N ASP A 43 -11.75 1.40 -1.77
CA ASP A 43 -12.02 2.79 -1.40
C ASP A 43 -11.41 3.23 -0.07
N ASN A 44 -11.31 2.33 0.92
CA ASN A 44 -10.77 2.67 2.22
C ASN A 44 -9.23 2.57 2.26
N VAL A 45 -8.66 1.70 1.43
CA VAL A 45 -7.21 1.60 1.21
C VAL A 45 -6.72 2.89 0.56
N GLU A 46 -7.37 3.33 -0.53
CA GLU A 46 -7.00 4.56 -1.25
C GLU A 46 -6.96 5.78 -0.30
N LYS A 47 -8.08 6.03 0.41
CA LYS A 47 -8.18 7.14 1.38
C LYS A 47 -7.14 7.05 2.50
N PHE A 48 -6.83 5.83 2.94
CA PHE A 48 -5.87 5.63 4.03
C PHE A 48 -4.43 5.85 3.56
N ILE A 49 -4.09 5.41 2.35
CA ILE A 49 -2.78 5.68 1.73
C ILE A 49 -2.59 7.20 1.52
N GLU A 50 -3.60 7.91 1.03
CA GLU A 50 -3.55 9.38 0.94
C GLU A 50 -3.31 10.04 2.30
N MET A 51 -3.98 9.55 3.36
CA MET A 51 -3.74 10.02 4.71
C MET A 51 -2.29 9.78 5.17
N LEU A 52 -1.74 8.58 4.94
CA LEU A 52 -0.34 8.26 5.31
C LEU A 52 0.66 9.17 4.60
N MET A 53 0.48 9.37 3.29
CA MET A 53 1.33 10.26 2.50
C MET A 53 1.30 11.71 3.00
N ASN A 54 0.12 12.23 3.36
CA ASN A 54 -0.02 13.59 3.90
C ASN A 54 0.65 13.77 5.27
N LEU A 55 0.82 12.68 6.03
CA LEU A 55 1.52 12.67 7.30
C LEU A 55 3.03 12.46 7.14
N GLY A 56 3.50 12.05 5.96
CA GLY A 56 4.88 11.63 5.74
C GLY A 56 5.25 10.31 6.44
N HIS A 57 4.24 9.49 6.75
CA HIS A 57 4.38 8.16 7.33
C HIS A 57 4.52 7.11 6.23
#